data_AF-X1RD19-F1
#
_entry.id   AF-X1RD19-F1
#
_cell.length_a   1.000
_cell.length_b   1.000
_cell.length_c   1.000
_cell.angle_alpha   90.00
_cell.angle_beta   90.00
_cell.angle_gamma   90.00
#
_symmetry.space_group_name_H-M   'P 1'
#
loop_
_entity.id
_entity.type
_entity.pdbx_description
1 polymer ?
#
loop_
_entity_poly.entity_id
_entity_poly.type
_entity_poly.pdbx_seq_one_letter_code
_entity_poly.pdbx_strand_id
1 'polypeptide(L)'
;MVTEPTLSGLHDLQRVVKVAQHFGVKAAVIINKYDINLENSAKIEDWCQKNNIQIIGKIHFDNIITEALVKGMPVVEYSDNTVTKEIKDIWQK
;
A
#
# COMPACT_ATOMS: atom_id res chain seq x y z
N MET A 1 5.80 -2.64 -3.82
CA MET A 1 5.39 -1.32 -4.32
C MET A 1 4.24 -0.82 -3.46
N VAL A 2 4.20 0.48 -3.18
CA VAL A 2 3.16 1.11 -2.37
C VAL A 2 2.41 2.08 -3.27
N THR A 3 1.07 2.07 -3.25
CA THR A 3 0.23 3.00 -4.03
C THR A 3 -0.94 3.51 -3.20
N GLU A 4 -1.45 4.69 -3.54
CA GLU A 4 -2.70 5.23 -2.99
C GLU A 4 -3.85 5.06 -4.02
N PRO A 5 -5.14 5.06 -3.59
CA PRO A 5 -6.29 4.85 -4.47
C PRO A 5 -6.65 6.09 -5.30
N THR A 6 -5.68 6.56 -6.08
CA THR A 6 -5.82 7.67 -7.03
C THR A 6 -5.61 7.18 -8.46
N LEU A 7 -6.14 7.90 -9.44
CA LEU A 7 -5.93 7.57 -10.86
C LEU A 7 -4.44 7.61 -11.23
N SER A 8 -3.71 8.61 -10.74
CA SER A 8 -2.25 8.70 -10.92
C SER A 8 -1.53 7.53 -10.24
N GLY A 9 -1.93 7.16 -9.02
CA GLY A 9 -1.37 6.01 -8.30
C GLY A 9 -1.49 4.70 -9.08
N LEU A 10 -2.65 4.42 -9.67
CA LEU A 10 -2.85 3.26 -10.55
C LEU A 10 -1.93 3.30 -11.79
N HIS A 11 -1.83 4.45 -12.46
CA HIS A 11 -0.95 4.59 -13.63
C HIS A 11 0.54 4.43 -13.28
N ASP A 12 0.98 5.01 -12.17
CA ASP A 12 2.35 4.86 -11.70
C ASP A 12 2.65 3.42 -11.29
N LEU A 13 1.75 2.77 -10.55
CA LEU A 13 1.86 1.35 -10.20
C LEU A 13 2.01 0.49 -11.47
N GLN A 14 1.16 0.69 -12.47
CA GLN A 14 1.22 -0.02 -13.75
C GLN A 14 2.58 0.12 -14.41
N ARG A 15 3.15 1.32 -14.43
CA ARG A 15 4.45 1.59 -15.04
C ARG A 15 5.57 0.91 -14.27
N VAL A 16 5.63 1.06 -12.96
CA VAL A 16 6.73 0.50 -12.15
C VAL A 16 6.68 -1.02 -12.15
N VAL A 17 5.50 -1.64 -12.07
CA VAL A 17 5.35 -3.10 -12.19
C VAL A 17 5.87 -3.61 -13.53
N LYS A 18 5.51 -2.97 -14.64
CA LYS A 18 6.01 -3.37 -15.98
C LYS A 18 7.54 -3.33 -16.04
N VAL A 19 8.16 -2.34 -15.41
CA VAL A 19 9.62 -2.25 -15.31
C VAL A 19 10.17 -3.42 -14.47
N ALA A 20 9.60 -3.71 -13.30
CA ALA A 20 10.03 -4.83 -12.47
C ALA A 20 9.92 -6.17 -13.22
N GLN A 21 8.80 -6.39 -13.92
CA GLN A 21 8.58 -7.58 -14.76
C GLN A 21 9.58 -7.68 -15.91
N HIS A 22 9.92 -6.57 -16.56
CA HIS A 22 10.93 -6.53 -17.63
C HIS A 22 12.30 -7.06 -17.15
N PHE A 23 12.68 -6.75 -15.91
CA PHE A 23 13.92 -7.21 -15.29
C PHE A 23 13.79 -8.56 -14.55
N GLY A 24 12.62 -9.24 -14.64
CA GLY A 24 12.39 -10.51 -13.96
C GLY A 24 12.31 -10.40 -12.43
N VAL A 25 12.08 -9.21 -11.89
CA VAL A 25 11.99 -8.95 -10.45
C VAL A 25 10.57 -9.24 -9.96
N LYS A 26 10.44 -10.10 -8.95
CA LYS A 26 9.16 -10.34 -8.28
C LYS A 26 8.70 -9.08 -7.57
N ALA A 27 7.46 -8.68 -7.79
CA ALA A 27 6.86 -7.51 -7.17
C ALA A 27 5.60 -7.89 -6.38
N ALA A 28 5.43 -7.25 -5.22
CA ALA A 28 4.21 -7.27 -4.42
C ALA A 28 3.68 -5.84 -4.25
N VAL A 29 2.40 -5.69 -3.92
CA VAL A 29 1.71 -4.41 -3.79
C VAL A 29 1.12 -4.25 -2.38
N ILE A 30 1.22 -3.03 -1.85
CA ILE A 30 0.48 -2.56 -0.68
C ILE A 30 -0.37 -1.37 -1.13
N ILE A 31 -1.67 -1.37 -0.78
CA ILE A 31 -2.54 -0.21 -1.00
C ILE A 31 -2.56 0.63 0.27
N ASN A 32 -1.91 1.79 0.22
CA ASN A 32 -1.87 2.77 1.29
C ASN A 32 -3.12 3.65 1.25
N LYS A 33 -3.65 4.02 2.42
CA LYS A 33 -4.85 4.84 2.58
C LYS A 33 -6.04 4.33 1.76
N TYR A 34 -6.24 3.01 1.73
CA TYR A 34 -7.14 2.35 0.78
C TYR A 34 -8.61 2.80 0.90
N ASP A 35 -9.01 3.26 2.08
CA ASP A 35 -10.35 3.67 2.45
C ASP A 35 -10.70 5.10 2.00
N ILE A 36 -9.73 5.91 1.56
CA ILE A 36 -9.99 7.25 1.02
C ILE A 36 -10.84 7.19 -0.26
N ASN A 37 -10.67 6.15 -1.08
CA ASN A 37 -11.49 5.93 -2.27
C ASN A 37 -11.61 4.43 -2.57
N LEU A 38 -12.68 3.81 -2.08
CA LEU A 38 -12.91 2.37 -2.23
C LEU A 38 -13.09 1.93 -3.70
N GLU A 39 -13.67 2.79 -4.54
CA GLU A 39 -13.84 2.49 -5.97
C GLU A 39 -12.48 2.35 -6.67
N ASN A 40 -11.56 3.29 -6.42
CA ASN A 40 -10.21 3.22 -6.98
C ASN A 40 -9.37 2.11 -6.34
N SER A 41 -9.56 1.80 -5.06
CA SER A 41 -8.96 0.62 -4.43
C SER A 41 -9.39 -0.67 -5.13
N ALA A 42 -10.68 -0.82 -5.43
CA ALA A 42 -11.17 -1.97 -6.19
C ALA A 42 -10.56 -2.04 -7.61
N LYS A 43 -10.39 -0.90 -8.30
CA LYS A 43 -9.69 -0.85 -9.60
C LYS A 43 -8.24 -1.32 -9.51
N ILE A 44 -7.54 -0.97 -8.43
CA ILE A 44 -6.15 -1.41 -8.18
C ILE A 44 -6.13 -2.91 -7.90
N GLU A 45 -7.05 -3.43 -7.07
CA GLU A 45 -7.19 -4.85 -6.77
C GLU A 45 -7.46 -5.68 -8.03
N ASP A 46 -8.46 -5.29 -8.82
CA ASP A 46 -8.81 -5.91 -10.09
C ASP A 46 -7.64 -5.94 -11.06
N TRP A 47 -6.90 -4.83 -11.16
CA TRP A 47 -5.74 -4.73 -12.03
C TRP A 47 -4.60 -5.65 -11.55
N CYS A 48 -4.31 -5.70 -10.25
CA CYS A 48 -3.30 -6.59 -9.69
C CYS A 48 -3.66 -8.06 -9.93
N GLN A 49 -4.92 -8.44 -9.70
CA GLN A 49 -5.42 -9.79 -9.94
C GLN A 49 -5.26 -10.20 -11.41
N LYS A 50 -5.67 -9.33 -12.35
CA LYS A 50 -5.55 -9.58 -13.80
C LYS A 50 -4.10 -9.77 -14.26
N ASN A 51 -3.14 -9.20 -13.56
CA ASN A 51 -1.71 -9.26 -13.91
C ASN A 51 -0.92 -10.24 -13.02
N ASN A 52 -1.61 -11.05 -12.20
CA ASN A 52 -1.02 -12.02 -11.28
C ASN A 52 0.02 -11.38 -10.32
N ILE A 53 -0.30 -10.18 -9.82
CA ILE A 53 0.52 -9.43 -8.86
C ILE A 53 -0.08 -9.60 -7.48
N GLN A 54 0.74 -10.04 -6.52
CA GLN A 54 0.29 -10.26 -5.16
C GLN A 54 0.08 -8.92 -4.43
N ILE A 55 -1.11 -8.71 -3.86
CA ILE A 55 -1.33 -7.67 -2.85
C ILE A 55 -1.08 -8.30 -1.48
N ILE A 56 -0.09 -7.80 -0.75
CA ILE A 56 0.31 -8.34 0.56
C ILE A 56 -0.40 -7.64 1.72
N GLY A 57 -0.96 -6.44 1.49
CA GLY A 57 -1.89 -5.84 2.43
C GLY A 57 -2.39 -4.46 2.02
N LYS A 58 -3.20 -3.90 2.90
CA LYS A 58 -3.81 -2.58 2.77
C LYS A 58 -3.67 -1.87 4.11
N ILE A 59 -3.44 -0.57 4.07
CA ILE A 59 -3.30 0.27 5.26
C ILE A 59 -4.37 1.35 5.17
N HIS A 60 -5.23 1.49 6.19
CA HIS A 60 -6.24 2.55 6.19
C HIS A 60 -5.61 3.92 6.50
N PHE A 61 -6.34 4.98 6.18
CA PHE A 61 -5.95 6.33 6.52
C PHE A 61 -6.14 6.59 8.01
N ASP A 62 -5.07 7.01 8.68
CA ASP A 62 -5.11 7.39 10.09
C ASP A 62 -4.14 8.56 10.34
N ASN A 63 -4.63 9.56 11.08
CA ASN A 63 -3.85 10.75 11.45
C ASN A 63 -2.68 10.41 12.38
N ILE A 64 -2.73 9.27 13.07
CA ILE A 64 -1.64 8.82 13.96
C ILE A 64 -0.30 8.71 13.22
N ILE A 65 -0.32 8.39 11.92
CA ILE A 65 0.89 8.31 11.09
C ILE A 65 1.53 9.71 11.00
N THR A 66 0.72 10.73 10.73
CA THR A 66 1.19 12.13 10.64
C THR A 66 1.69 12.63 11.99
N GLU A 67 0.99 12.30 13.07
CA GLU A 67 1.43 12.65 14.42
C GLU A 67 2.79 12.03 14.77
N ALA A 68 2.97 10.73 14.48
CA ALA A 68 4.24 10.03 14.69
C ALA A 68 5.38 10.66 13.87
N LEU A 69 5.11 11.01 12.60
CA LEU A 69 6.08 11.69 11.73
C LEU A 69 6.50 13.06 12.28
N VAL A 70 5.55 13.87 12.78
CA VAL A 70 5.85 15.16 13.42
C VAL A 70 6.74 14.99 14.65
N LYS A 71 6.60 13.87 15.36
CA LYS A 71 7.45 13.51 16.50
C LYS A 71 8.78 12.86 16.11
N GLY A 72 9.00 12.59 14.82
CA GLY A 72 10.20 11.89 14.33
C GLY A 72 10.30 10.45 14.81
N MET A 73 9.17 9.81 15.13
CA MET A 73 9.11 8.44 15.62
C MET A 73 8.42 7.52 14.61
N PRO A 74 8.89 6.27 14.43
CA PRO A 74 8.14 5.27 13.66
C PRO A 74 6.75 5.06 14.28
N VAL A 75 5.70 5.01 13.45
CA VAL A 75 4.33 4.80 13.94
C VAL A 75 4.19 3.50 14.74
N VAL A 76 4.99 2.48 14.39
CA VAL A 76 5.07 1.18 15.09
C VAL A 76 5.60 1.23 16.51
N GLU A 77 6.32 2.29 16.86
CA GLU A 77 6.82 2.58 18.20
C GLU A 77 5.98 3.65 18.92
N TYR A 78 5.29 4.51 18.15
CA TYR A 78 4.49 5.62 18.68
C TYR A 78 3.11 5.19 19.19
N SER A 79 2.44 4.26 18.51
CA SER A 79 1.09 3.80 18.87
C SER A 79 0.94 2.28 18.69
N ASP A 80 -0.05 1.67 19.33
CA ASP A 80 -0.42 0.25 19.11
C ASP A 80 -1.87 0.12 18.59
N ASN A 81 -2.24 1.03 17.69
CA ASN A 81 -3.59 1.09 17.13
C ASN A 81 -3.75 0.18 15.89
N THR A 82 -4.89 0.30 15.21
CA THR A 82 -5.23 -0.56 14.07
C THR A 82 -4.23 -0.44 12.93
N VAL A 83 -3.80 0.77 12.54
CA VAL A 83 -2.77 0.95 11.48
C VAL A 83 -1.48 0.26 11.86
N THR A 84 -1.09 0.37 13.14
CA THR A 84 0.11 -0.28 13.64
C THR A 84 0.06 -1.80 13.46
N LYS A 85 -1.11 -2.39 13.75
CA LYS A 85 -1.36 -3.83 13.58
C LYS A 85 -1.34 -4.23 12.11
N GLU A 86 -1.97 -3.46 11.22
CA GLU A 86 -1.92 -3.70 9.78
C GLU A 86 -0.49 -3.73 9.24
N ILE A 87 0.35 -2.78 9.65
CA ILE A 87 1.76 -2.73 9.26
C ILE A 87 2.52 -3.95 9.79
N LYS A 88 2.32 -4.31 11.07
CA LYS A 88 2.95 -5.49 11.69
C LYS A 88 2.51 -6.79 10.99
N ASP A 89 1.23 -6.92 10.64
CA ASP A 89 0.68 -8.09 9.94
C ASP A 89 1.22 -8.21 8.51
N ILE A 90 1.41 -7.08 7.82
CA ILE A 90 2.05 -7.04 6.49
C ILE A 90 3.51 -7.47 6.58
N TRP A 91 4.23 -7.06 7.62
CA TRP A 91 5.64 -7.41 7.81
C TRP A 91 5.88 -8.93 7.99
N GLN A 92 4.89 -9.67 8.50
CA GLN A 92 5.00 -11.12 8.71
C GLN A 92 4.73 -11.94 7.43
N LYS A 93 4.46 -11.31 6.29
CA LYS A 93 4.18 -11.98 5.00
C LYS A 93 5.38 -11.90 4.07
#